data_AF-A0A3M1GIN0-F1
#
_entry.id   AF-A0A3M1GIN0-F1
#
_cell.length_a   1.000
_cell.length_b   1.000
_cell.length_c   1.000
_cell.angle_alpha   90.00
_cell.angle_beta   90.00
_cell.angle_gamma   90.00
#
_symmetry.space_group_name_H-M   'P 1'
#
loop_
_entity.id
_entity.type
_entity.pdbx_description
1 polymer ?
#
loop_
_entity_poly.entity_id
_entity_poly.type
_entity_poly.pdbx_seq_one_letter_code
_entity_poly.pdbx_strand_id
1 'polypeptide(L)'
;MVRDGSAWLRKTFGLSIVVAWTVAMAFGAGLLRASAAESPGAEAVSAPAAGTADSASDRFEPDAIPPMAPRKERRRQPPRAPDGGFRNGISEDPPLLRIYFPPNPPPMGVEVVTRGNRGPVSDAPEPLKFFVSAPFYAPLSTRLIRRDLDEELRLRINNWRRDWRRNLAELQDALYGLQGGEPDERAGQLHLLARQQARRLIESEKEADELRTALYNISVIGSDGDWNARREWRLGKGKLKKPREEIALFEYQVLRAAVFYLEGLSPEQRLLLREMVMELEDTIFRGDSEPLAAFGFRFFSPHTARIRLPDTAPPDLQDKFAVYTAEKNQIKAQIRDLIYELENYVLDSSRKKACEALAAEQAEDFEALAALAEDIRHDLARLPEFVRTPMPKPLPAELEFLISKFTREKQRLQNGYIRKLRILRRNNPPPRPEAGAEARAAWQERIAQAAEQLGADYKREVAGELRELSRDLDVIAAGIERATGEPLEEGFGSSADSFLTEFVAKRRAAESAFYYETAVLEPGLSPEQRRLLYAAAIERMELPLPGAELQAYRIPGTLLDSPLR
;
A
#
# COMPACT_ATOMS: atom_id res chain seq x y z
N MET A 1 -24.23 -41.59 9.16
CA MET A 1 -23.56 -41.55 7.84
C MET A 1 -22.88 -40.20 7.70
N VAL A 2 -21.68 -40.08 8.27
CA VAL A 2 -20.79 -38.91 8.14
C VAL A 2 -19.62 -39.43 7.33
N ARG A 3 -19.36 -38.87 6.14
CA ARG A 3 -18.26 -39.28 5.26
C ARG A 3 -17.32 -38.10 5.05
N ASP A 4 -16.06 -38.36 5.36
CA ASP A 4 -14.89 -37.48 5.34
C ASP A 4 -14.75 -36.57 4.11
N GLY A 5 -14.80 -35.26 4.34
CA GLY A 5 -14.34 -34.21 3.40
C GLY A 5 -12.91 -33.73 3.68
N SER A 6 -12.23 -34.30 4.68
CA SER A 6 -10.94 -33.82 5.21
C SER A 6 -9.71 -34.30 4.40
N ALA A 7 -9.85 -35.34 3.58
CA ALA A 7 -8.73 -35.98 2.87
C ALA A 7 -8.37 -35.32 1.52
N TRP A 8 -9.27 -34.53 0.91
CA TRP A 8 -9.03 -33.91 -0.39
C TRP A 8 -8.25 -32.59 -0.29
N LEU A 9 -8.49 -31.81 0.78
CA LEU A 9 -7.79 -30.54 1.05
C LEU A 9 -6.32 -30.72 1.44
N ARG A 10 -5.87 -31.93 1.83
CA ARG A 10 -4.43 -32.19 2.12
C ARG A 10 -3.59 -32.51 0.87
N LYS A 11 -4.18 -32.91 -0.26
CA LYS A 11 -3.43 -33.38 -1.45
C LYS A 11 -3.11 -32.29 -2.48
N THR A 12 -3.85 -31.19 -2.52
CA THR A 12 -3.58 -30.05 -3.40
C THR A 12 -2.60 -29.02 -2.80
N PHE A 13 -2.39 -29.05 -1.48
CA PHE A 13 -1.51 -28.12 -0.76
C PHE A 13 -0.01 -28.45 -0.83
N GLY A 14 0.36 -29.71 -1.12
CA GLY A 14 1.77 -30.13 -1.15
C GLY A 14 2.64 -29.42 -2.21
N LEU A 15 2.05 -29.00 -3.33
CA LEU A 15 2.79 -28.46 -4.49
C LEU A 15 3.34 -27.04 -4.27
N SER A 16 2.65 -26.23 -3.46
CA SER A 16 3.10 -24.87 -3.08
C SER A 16 4.12 -24.94 -1.95
N ILE A 17 3.98 -25.91 -1.04
CA ILE A 17 4.90 -26.14 0.08
C ILE A 17 6.27 -26.55 -0.42
N VAL A 18 6.36 -27.48 -1.38
CA VAL A 18 7.65 -27.93 -1.92
C VAL A 18 8.41 -26.78 -2.58
N VAL A 19 7.75 -25.90 -3.36
CA VAL A 19 8.45 -24.78 -4.00
C VAL A 19 8.79 -23.64 -3.06
N ALA A 20 7.92 -23.32 -2.09
CA ALA A 20 8.29 -22.39 -1.02
C ALA A 20 9.47 -22.94 -0.21
N TRP A 21 9.51 -24.24 0.05
CA TRP A 21 10.59 -24.92 0.76
C TRP A 21 11.87 -25.01 -0.08
N THR A 22 11.81 -25.29 -1.39
CA THR A 22 12.98 -25.30 -2.27
C THR A 22 13.52 -23.89 -2.49
N VAL A 23 12.67 -22.86 -2.59
CA VAL A 23 13.13 -21.46 -2.65
C VAL A 23 13.71 -21.02 -1.30
N ALA A 24 13.10 -21.41 -0.18
CA ALA A 24 13.63 -21.15 1.16
C ALA A 24 14.92 -21.94 1.45
N MET A 25 15.12 -23.14 0.92
CA MET A 25 16.36 -23.93 1.06
C MET A 25 17.43 -23.48 0.06
N ALA A 26 17.02 -22.97 -1.11
CA ALA A 26 17.92 -22.48 -2.13
C ALA A 26 18.25 -20.99 -1.98
N PHE A 27 17.66 -20.24 -1.02
CA PHE A 27 17.95 -18.82 -0.72
C PHE A 27 17.98 -18.46 0.77
N GLY A 28 17.40 -19.26 1.65
CA GLY A 28 17.43 -19.08 3.11
C GLY A 28 18.52 -19.91 3.77
N ALA A 29 19.31 -19.24 4.61
CA ALA A 29 20.38 -19.71 5.52
C ALA A 29 21.51 -20.61 4.95
N GLY A 30 21.26 -21.54 4.02
CA GLY A 30 22.25 -22.49 3.53
C GLY A 30 23.22 -21.95 2.47
N LEU A 31 22.91 -20.83 1.82
CA LEU A 31 23.65 -20.34 0.64
C LEU A 31 24.94 -19.59 0.97
N LEU A 32 24.95 -18.84 2.07
CA LEU A 32 26.11 -18.04 2.48
C LEU A 32 27.09 -18.83 3.35
N ARG A 33 26.67 -19.99 3.88
CA ARG A 33 27.49 -20.82 4.77
C ARG A 33 28.54 -21.65 4.02
N ALA A 34 28.30 -22.00 2.76
CA ALA A 34 29.17 -22.87 1.99
C ALA A 34 30.42 -22.18 1.39
N SER A 35 30.53 -20.85 1.48
CA SER A 35 31.64 -20.08 0.91
C SER A 35 32.70 -19.64 1.93
N ALA A 36 32.51 -19.90 3.23
CA ALA A 36 33.39 -19.41 4.29
C ALA A 36 34.63 -20.31 4.56
N ALA A 37 34.75 -21.45 3.88
CA ALA A 37 35.89 -22.35 4.04
C ALA A 37 36.82 -22.22 2.81
N GLU A 38 37.54 -21.10 2.70
CA GLU A 38 38.84 -20.95 2.00
C GLU A 38 39.15 -19.46 1.72
N SER A 39 39.95 -18.82 2.59
CA SER A 39 40.94 -17.81 2.19
C SER A 39 41.85 -17.41 3.36
N PRO A 40 43.19 -17.38 3.18
CA PRO A 40 44.13 -16.78 4.11
C PRO A 40 44.45 -15.32 3.72
N GLY A 41 44.61 -14.46 4.74
CA GLY A 41 45.43 -13.24 4.72
C GLY A 41 44.92 -12.05 3.90
N ALA A 42 44.38 -11.02 4.57
CA ALA A 42 44.19 -9.69 3.99
C ALA A 42 44.96 -8.64 4.80
N GLU A 43 45.95 -8.03 4.17
CA GLU A 43 46.67 -6.84 4.65
C GLU A 43 45.76 -5.60 4.63
N ALA A 44 46.01 -4.70 5.57
CA ALA A 44 45.29 -3.46 5.76
C ALA A 44 45.57 -2.45 4.63
N VAL A 45 44.50 -1.90 4.04
CA VAL A 45 44.58 -0.77 3.09
C VAL A 45 43.96 0.47 3.75
N SER A 46 44.78 1.52 3.87
CA SER A 46 44.42 2.84 4.39
C SER A 46 43.41 3.59 3.52
N ALA A 47 42.49 4.29 4.17
CA ALA A 47 41.52 5.20 3.55
C ALA A 47 42.13 6.56 3.19
N PRO A 48 41.76 7.19 2.06
CA PRO A 48 42.04 8.61 1.81
C PRO A 48 40.90 9.51 2.29
N ALA A 49 41.29 10.74 2.59
CA ALA A 49 40.54 11.77 3.32
C ALA A 49 39.39 12.44 2.55
N ALA A 50 38.55 13.09 3.34
CA ALA A 50 37.32 13.80 3.02
C ALA A 50 37.39 14.75 1.81
N GLY A 51 36.42 14.59 0.91
CA GLY A 51 36.04 15.55 -0.12
C GLY A 51 34.63 16.10 0.17
N THR A 52 34.49 17.39 -0.04
CA THR A 52 33.36 18.28 0.26
C THR A 52 31.99 17.78 -0.21
N ALA A 53 31.00 17.89 0.70
CA ALA A 53 29.59 17.60 0.49
C ALA A 53 28.99 18.53 -0.57
N ASP A 54 28.62 17.95 -1.71
CA ASP A 54 27.69 18.54 -2.66
C ASP A 54 26.49 17.61 -2.79
N SER A 55 25.34 18.10 -2.29
CA SER A 55 23.97 17.74 -2.67
C SER A 55 23.67 16.24 -2.88
N ALA A 56 23.69 15.47 -1.79
CA ALA A 56 23.35 14.04 -1.75
C ALA A 56 21.85 13.70 -1.98
N SER A 57 21.03 14.66 -2.42
CA SER A 57 19.58 14.48 -2.60
C SER A 57 19.16 14.02 -3.99
N ASP A 58 20.07 14.00 -4.97
CA ASP A 58 19.79 13.51 -6.34
C ASP A 58 20.22 12.04 -6.51
N ARG A 59 20.05 11.23 -5.45
CA ARG A 59 20.31 9.79 -5.51
C ARG A 59 19.31 9.16 -6.48
N PHE A 60 19.86 8.43 -7.45
CA PHE A 60 19.16 7.63 -8.46
C PHE A 60 18.26 6.58 -7.80
N GLU A 61 17.09 6.99 -7.31
CA GLU A 61 16.03 6.07 -6.96
C GLU A 61 15.40 5.54 -8.24
N PRO A 62 15.24 4.22 -8.38
CA PRO A 62 14.57 3.66 -9.54
C PRO A 62 13.13 4.17 -9.60
N ASP A 63 12.67 4.47 -10.82
CA ASP A 63 11.28 4.86 -11.09
C ASP A 63 10.30 3.94 -10.34
N ALA A 64 9.34 4.55 -9.65
CA ALA A 64 8.27 3.85 -8.94
C ALA A 64 7.49 2.93 -9.88
N ILE A 65 7.23 3.43 -11.08
CA ILE A 65 6.59 2.72 -12.17
C ILE A 65 7.62 2.57 -13.29
N PRO A 66 8.22 1.38 -13.48
CA PRO A 66 9.16 1.16 -14.56
C PRO A 66 8.44 1.27 -15.93
N PRO A 67 9.18 1.54 -17.01
CA PRO A 67 8.63 1.53 -18.36
C PRO A 67 7.87 0.23 -18.63
N MET A 68 6.60 0.34 -19.01
CA MET A 68 5.80 -0.85 -19.34
C MET A 68 6.18 -1.31 -20.74
N ALA A 69 6.54 -2.59 -20.89
CA ALA A 69 6.72 -3.15 -22.22
C ALA A 69 5.41 -2.97 -23.00
N PRO A 70 5.43 -2.39 -24.21
CA PRO A 70 4.23 -2.15 -24.98
C PRO A 70 3.48 -3.47 -25.11
N ARG A 71 2.17 -3.43 -24.85
CA ARG A 71 1.31 -4.58 -25.10
C ARG A 71 1.55 -4.95 -26.55
N LYS A 72 2.23 -6.08 -26.81
CA LYS A 72 2.38 -6.61 -28.17
C LYS A 72 0.97 -6.62 -28.72
N GLU A 73 0.67 -5.71 -29.64
CA GLU A 73 -0.60 -5.70 -30.33
C GLU A 73 -0.71 -7.12 -30.86
N ARG A 74 -1.61 -7.91 -30.25
CA ARG A 74 -2.11 -9.08 -30.93
C ARG A 74 -2.62 -8.47 -32.22
N ARG A 75 -1.87 -8.66 -33.32
CA ARG A 75 -2.24 -8.24 -34.67
C ARG A 75 -3.74 -8.34 -34.71
N ARG A 76 -4.43 -7.20 -34.75
CA ARG A 76 -5.88 -7.18 -34.93
C ARG A 76 -6.07 -8.06 -36.15
N GLN A 77 -6.58 -9.28 -35.94
CA GLN A 77 -6.97 -10.10 -37.08
C GLN A 77 -7.95 -9.19 -37.81
N PRO A 78 -7.73 -8.90 -39.11
CA PRO A 78 -8.70 -8.15 -39.87
C PRO A 78 -10.04 -8.84 -39.64
N PRO A 79 -11.13 -8.07 -39.41
CA PRO A 79 -12.44 -8.67 -39.20
C PRO A 79 -12.67 -9.66 -40.34
N ARG A 80 -12.84 -10.94 -39.98
CA ARG A 80 -13.23 -11.96 -40.95
C ARG A 80 -14.51 -11.43 -41.60
N ALA A 81 -14.52 -11.35 -42.93
CA ALA A 81 -15.70 -10.89 -43.66
C ALA A 81 -16.93 -11.64 -43.13
N PRO A 82 -18.07 -10.95 -42.93
CA PRO A 82 -19.26 -11.58 -42.39
C PRO A 82 -19.81 -12.56 -43.42
N ASP A 83 -19.56 -13.86 -43.22
CA ASP A 83 -20.36 -14.90 -43.86
C ASP A 83 -21.79 -14.74 -43.35
N GLY A 84 -22.71 -14.49 -44.29
CA GLY A 84 -24.09 -14.13 -44.05
C GLY A 84 -24.84 -15.12 -43.18
N GLY A 85 -24.95 -14.80 -41.89
CA GLY A 85 -25.81 -15.47 -40.94
C GLY A 85 -26.13 -14.54 -39.78
N PHE A 86 -27.21 -13.77 -39.91
CA PHE A 86 -27.84 -13.07 -38.79
C PHE A 86 -28.36 -14.12 -37.77
N ARG A 87 -27.47 -14.61 -36.92
CA ARG A 87 -27.84 -15.26 -35.66
C ARG A 87 -27.70 -14.23 -34.55
N ASN A 88 -28.81 -13.95 -33.89
CA ASN A 88 -28.98 -13.16 -32.66
C ASN A 88 -27.67 -12.95 -31.89
N GLY A 89 -27.08 -11.76 -32.06
CA GLY A 89 -25.92 -11.33 -31.31
C GLY A 89 -26.29 -11.22 -29.84
N ILE A 90 -25.83 -12.18 -29.05
CA ILE A 90 -25.61 -11.97 -27.63
C ILE A 90 -24.59 -10.82 -27.59
N SER A 91 -25.03 -9.63 -27.21
CA SER A 91 -24.13 -8.54 -26.84
C SER A 91 -23.22 -9.11 -25.75
N GLU A 92 -21.97 -9.44 -26.09
CA GLU A 92 -20.99 -9.81 -25.08
C GLU A 92 -20.75 -8.56 -24.24
N ASP A 93 -21.34 -8.53 -23.05
CA ASP A 93 -21.11 -7.46 -22.07
C ASP A 93 -19.58 -7.26 -21.92
N PRO A 94 -19.08 -6.03 -22.03
CA PRO A 94 -17.64 -5.78 -21.95
C PRO A 94 -17.10 -6.33 -20.62
N PRO A 95 -15.89 -6.91 -20.62
CA PRO A 95 -15.34 -7.54 -19.41
C PRO A 95 -15.30 -6.52 -18.27
N LEU A 96 -15.85 -6.90 -17.11
CA LEU A 96 -15.82 -6.08 -15.90
C LEU A 96 -14.38 -5.74 -15.53
N LEU A 97 -14.14 -4.48 -15.19
CA LEU A 97 -12.82 -4.02 -14.77
C LEU A 97 -12.51 -4.55 -13.38
N ARG A 98 -11.27 -5.05 -13.23
CA ARG A 98 -10.67 -5.32 -11.92
C ARG A 98 -10.10 -4.02 -11.39
N ILE A 99 -10.47 -3.65 -10.18
CA ILE A 99 -10.00 -2.44 -9.51
C ILE A 99 -9.45 -2.86 -8.16
N TYR A 100 -8.29 -2.32 -7.78
CA TYR A 100 -7.75 -2.47 -6.45
C TYR A 100 -7.98 -1.19 -5.67
N PHE A 101 -8.45 -1.34 -4.44
CA PHE A 101 -8.55 -0.26 -3.46
C PHE A 101 -7.41 -0.37 -2.46
N PRO A 102 -6.97 0.74 -1.86
CA PRO A 102 -5.86 0.71 -0.91
C PRO A 102 -6.26 -0.03 0.37
N PRO A 103 -5.30 -0.67 1.06
CA PRO A 103 -5.57 -1.30 2.36
C PRO A 103 -5.99 -0.25 3.40
N ASN A 104 -6.74 -0.70 4.41
CA ASN A 104 -7.08 0.13 5.55
C ASN A 104 -5.91 0.20 6.52
N PRO A 105 -5.48 1.41 6.93
CA PRO A 105 -4.40 1.55 7.90
C PRO A 105 -4.83 0.98 9.26
N PRO A 106 -3.96 0.26 9.99
CA PRO A 106 -4.29 -0.22 11.33
C PRO A 106 -4.52 0.96 12.30
N PRO A 107 -5.22 0.76 13.43
CA PRO A 107 -5.17 1.71 14.52
C PRO A 107 -3.76 1.88 15.08
N MET A 108 -3.47 3.06 15.63
CA MET A 108 -2.20 3.37 16.26
C MET A 108 -1.90 2.40 17.41
N GLY A 109 -0.67 1.91 17.47
CA GLY A 109 -0.22 0.95 18.49
C GLY A 109 -0.70 -0.50 18.26
N VAL A 110 -1.50 -0.77 17.22
CA VAL A 110 -1.88 -2.14 16.86
C VAL A 110 -0.83 -2.72 15.92
N GLU A 111 -0.28 -3.87 16.28
CA GLU A 111 0.70 -4.58 15.47
C GLU A 111 0.09 -4.99 14.12
N VAL A 112 0.79 -4.68 13.03
CA VAL A 112 0.41 -5.14 11.70
C VAL A 112 0.68 -6.63 11.63
N VAL A 113 -0.38 -7.43 11.74
CA VAL A 113 -0.31 -8.85 11.43
C VAL A 113 -0.11 -8.99 9.92
N THR A 114 1.15 -9.02 9.49
CA THR A 114 1.49 -9.49 8.15
C THR A 114 1.03 -10.95 8.10
N ARG A 115 -0.04 -11.24 7.35
CA ARG A 115 -0.49 -12.61 7.11
C ARG A 115 0.68 -13.36 6.44
N GLY A 116 1.53 -14.01 7.25
CA GLY A 116 2.74 -14.63 6.75
C GLY A 116 2.38 -15.68 5.71
N ASN A 117 2.83 -15.50 4.46
CA ASN A 117 2.86 -16.43 3.30
C ASN A 117 1.69 -17.43 3.07
N ARG A 118 0.57 -17.34 3.80
CA ARG A 118 -0.52 -18.32 3.86
C ARG A 118 -1.82 -17.80 3.25
N GLY A 119 -1.88 -16.53 2.87
CA GLY A 119 -2.96 -15.99 2.05
C GLY A 119 -2.71 -16.23 0.56
N PRO A 120 -3.77 -16.21 -0.28
CA PRO A 120 -3.57 -16.11 -1.73
C PRO A 120 -2.68 -14.89 -2.02
N VAL A 121 -1.62 -15.08 -2.80
CA VAL A 121 -0.76 -13.98 -3.26
C VAL A 121 -1.66 -12.98 -3.98
N SER A 122 -1.74 -11.75 -3.46
CA SER A 122 -2.51 -10.69 -4.11
C SER A 122 -2.04 -10.55 -5.57
N ASP A 123 -2.97 -10.53 -6.51
CA ASP A 123 -2.67 -10.29 -7.93
C ASP A 123 -2.51 -8.78 -8.24
N ALA A 124 -2.48 -7.94 -7.20
CA ALA A 124 -2.24 -6.51 -7.30
C ALA A 124 -0.89 -6.21 -7.97
N PRO A 125 -0.84 -5.25 -8.91
CA PRO A 125 0.40 -4.77 -9.48
C PRO A 125 1.36 -4.25 -8.39
N GLU A 126 2.58 -4.78 -8.36
CA GLU A 126 3.63 -4.41 -7.40
C GLU A 126 3.83 -2.89 -7.22
N PRO A 127 3.79 -2.05 -8.29
CA PRO A 127 3.97 -0.60 -8.10
C PRO A 127 2.92 0.06 -7.20
N LEU A 128 1.74 -0.55 -6.99
CA LEU A 128 0.68 0.04 -6.17
C LEU A 128 1.07 0.22 -4.70
N LYS A 129 1.97 -0.61 -4.16
CA LYS A 129 2.41 -0.52 -2.76
C LYS A 129 2.97 0.84 -2.38
N PHE A 130 3.47 1.56 -3.38
CA PHE A 130 4.08 2.88 -3.28
C PHE A 130 3.09 4.04 -3.28
N PHE A 131 1.82 3.76 -3.53
CA PHE A 131 0.78 4.77 -3.73
C PHE A 131 -0.43 4.53 -2.83
N VAL A 132 -0.31 3.70 -1.78
CA VAL A 132 -1.42 3.25 -0.89
C VAL A 132 -2.22 4.39 -0.24
N SER A 133 -1.65 5.59 -0.19
CA SER A 133 -2.28 6.80 0.34
C SER A 133 -2.62 7.84 -0.73
N ALA A 134 -2.27 7.59 -2.00
CA ALA A 134 -2.52 8.51 -3.10
C ALA A 134 -4.01 8.52 -3.50
N PRO A 135 -4.60 9.69 -3.80
CA PRO A 135 -5.99 9.82 -4.22
C PRO A 135 -6.26 9.18 -5.59
N PHE A 136 -5.21 8.85 -6.34
CA PHE A 136 -5.28 8.19 -7.65
C PHE A 136 -5.01 6.68 -7.59
N TYR A 137 -4.89 6.06 -6.41
CA TYR A 137 -4.55 4.63 -6.26
C TYR A 137 -5.46 3.71 -7.11
N ALA A 138 -6.78 3.84 -6.96
CA ALA A 138 -7.73 2.98 -7.67
C ALA A 138 -7.71 3.20 -9.20
N PRO A 139 -7.77 4.45 -9.73
CA PRO A 139 -7.55 4.72 -11.15
C PRO A 139 -6.24 4.16 -11.69
N LEU A 140 -5.12 4.33 -10.96
CA LEU A 140 -3.81 3.81 -11.34
C LEU A 140 -3.82 2.28 -11.42
N SER A 141 -4.49 1.62 -10.47
CA SER A 141 -4.59 0.16 -10.44
C SER A 141 -5.17 -0.41 -11.74
N THR A 142 -6.24 0.20 -12.23
CA THR A 142 -6.90 -0.19 -13.48
C THR A 142 -5.95 -0.09 -14.67
N ARG A 143 -5.11 0.96 -14.74
CA ARG A 143 -4.14 1.17 -15.83
C ARG A 143 -2.97 0.20 -15.78
N LEU A 144 -2.45 -0.08 -14.59
CA LEU A 144 -1.38 -1.04 -14.41
C LEU A 144 -1.82 -2.46 -14.80
N ILE A 145 -3.06 -2.86 -14.48
CA ILE A 145 -3.62 -4.17 -14.90
C ILE A 145 -3.79 -4.24 -16.42
N ARG A 146 -4.37 -3.18 -17.02
CA ARG A 146 -4.62 -3.10 -18.46
C ARG A 146 -3.35 -2.94 -19.28
N ARG A 147 -2.25 -2.52 -18.62
CA ARG A 147 -0.95 -2.20 -19.23
C ARG A 147 -1.10 -1.14 -20.32
N ASP A 148 -1.91 -0.12 -20.03
CA ASP A 148 -2.23 0.99 -20.92
C ASP A 148 -1.94 2.35 -20.27
N LEU A 149 -1.05 2.40 -19.28
CA LEU A 149 -0.50 3.64 -18.76
C LEU A 149 0.45 4.23 -19.81
N ASP A 150 0.12 5.42 -20.33
CA ASP A 150 0.98 6.13 -21.26
C ASP A 150 2.26 6.66 -20.57
N GLU A 151 3.24 7.01 -21.41
CA GLU A 151 4.55 7.44 -20.94
C GLU A 151 4.51 8.80 -20.23
N GLU A 152 3.61 9.70 -20.65
CA GLU A 152 3.45 11.03 -20.08
C GLU A 152 2.91 10.96 -18.64
N LEU A 153 1.82 10.22 -18.42
CA LEU A 153 1.25 9.97 -17.10
C LEU A 153 2.23 9.22 -16.22
N ARG A 154 2.97 8.24 -16.75
CA ARG A 154 4.02 7.54 -16.01
C ARG A 154 5.07 8.52 -15.48
N LEU A 155 5.58 9.41 -16.34
CA LEU A 155 6.55 10.44 -15.96
C LEU A 155 5.97 11.42 -14.93
N ARG A 156 4.73 11.88 -15.10
CA ARG A 156 4.06 12.76 -14.12
C ARG A 156 3.92 12.10 -12.75
N ILE A 157 3.50 10.84 -12.68
CA ILE A 157 3.39 10.09 -11.42
C ILE A 157 4.76 9.95 -10.75
N ASN A 158 5.80 9.61 -11.51
CA ASN A 158 7.16 9.49 -10.96
C ASN A 158 7.70 10.86 -10.47
N ASN A 159 7.42 11.94 -11.19
CA ASN A 159 7.78 13.31 -10.78
C ASN A 159 7.07 13.72 -9.50
N TRP A 160 5.75 13.56 -9.44
CA TRP A 160 4.96 13.80 -8.23
C TRP A 160 5.54 13.05 -7.04
N ARG A 161 5.89 11.77 -7.23
CA ARG A 161 6.46 10.95 -6.15
C ARG A 161 7.81 11.46 -5.67
N ARG A 162 8.68 11.88 -6.60
CA ARG A 162 9.98 12.45 -6.25
C ARG A 162 9.81 13.75 -5.44
N ASP A 163 8.89 14.61 -5.85
CA ASP A 163 8.60 15.84 -5.11
C ASP A 163 8.03 15.55 -3.72
N TRP A 164 7.11 14.59 -3.62
CA TRP A 164 6.56 14.09 -2.35
C TRP A 164 7.67 13.58 -1.41
N ARG A 165 8.60 12.77 -1.92
CA ARG A 165 9.75 12.25 -1.14
C ARG A 165 10.70 13.35 -0.70
N ARG A 166 10.95 14.35 -1.54
CA ARG A 166 11.80 15.50 -1.17
C ARG A 166 11.19 16.28 -0.01
N ASN A 167 9.88 16.57 -0.06
CA ASN A 167 9.20 17.27 1.04
C ASN A 167 9.18 16.43 2.33
N LEU A 168 9.03 15.10 2.20
CA LEU A 168 9.09 14.17 3.33
C LEU A 168 10.49 14.14 3.97
N ALA A 169 11.56 14.11 3.17
CA ALA A 169 12.93 14.11 3.65
C ALA A 169 13.25 15.39 4.44
N GLU A 170 12.88 16.56 3.92
CA GLU A 170 13.03 17.85 4.61
C GLU A 170 12.30 17.87 5.98
N LEU A 171 11.10 17.28 6.04
CA LEU A 171 10.35 17.15 7.29
C LEU A 171 10.97 16.14 8.25
N GLN A 172 11.51 15.03 7.75
CA GLN A 172 12.22 14.02 8.56
C GLN A 172 13.50 14.60 9.18
N ASP A 173 14.27 15.36 8.41
CA ASP A 173 15.50 16.01 8.88
C ASP A 173 15.19 17.00 10.02
N ALA A 174 14.12 17.80 9.87
CA ALA A 174 13.67 18.70 10.91
C ALA A 174 13.21 17.97 12.18
N LEU A 175 12.39 16.92 12.04
CA LEU A 175 11.94 16.11 13.18
C LEU A 175 13.10 15.47 13.93
N TYR A 176 14.09 14.95 13.20
CA TYR A 176 15.30 14.38 13.80
C TYR A 176 16.09 15.43 14.58
N GLY A 177 16.31 16.62 13.98
CA GLY A 177 17.01 17.73 14.64
C GLY A 177 16.31 18.23 15.90
N LEU A 178 14.99 18.08 15.97
CA LEU A 178 14.14 18.55 17.08
C LEU A 178 13.83 17.51 18.15
N GLN A 179 14.28 16.26 17.99
CA GLN A 179 13.90 15.16 18.87
C GLN A 179 14.27 15.40 20.35
N GLY A 180 15.37 16.11 20.61
CA GLY A 180 15.85 16.46 21.96
C GLY A 180 15.45 17.85 22.47
N GLY A 181 14.67 18.62 21.69
CA GLY A 181 14.24 19.97 22.07
C GLY A 181 13.04 19.98 23.02
N GLU A 182 12.83 21.13 23.69
CA GLU A 182 11.64 21.36 24.51
C GLU A 182 10.36 21.31 23.65
N PRO A 183 9.23 20.78 24.17
CA PRO A 183 8.02 20.54 23.38
C PRO A 183 7.47 21.78 22.66
N ASP A 184 7.43 22.93 23.34
CA ASP A 184 6.90 24.17 22.77
C ASP A 184 7.85 24.77 21.71
N GLU A 185 9.16 24.64 21.91
CA GLU A 185 10.16 25.07 20.92
C GLU A 185 10.06 24.21 19.65
N ARG A 186 9.97 22.88 19.82
CA ARG A 186 9.75 21.94 18.72
C ARG A 186 8.48 22.29 17.95
N ALA A 187 7.35 22.49 18.63
CA ALA A 187 6.09 22.86 17.98
C ALA A 187 6.22 24.17 17.20
N GLY A 188 6.88 25.19 17.76
CA GLY A 188 7.14 26.46 17.09
C GLY A 188 8.00 26.32 15.83
N GLN A 189 9.08 25.53 15.89
CA GLN A 189 9.95 25.28 14.74
C GLN A 189 9.25 24.46 13.64
N LEU A 190 8.46 23.45 14.01
CA LEU A 190 7.64 22.69 13.07
C LEU A 190 6.60 23.58 12.38
N HIS A 191 5.97 24.50 13.13
CA HIS A 191 5.02 25.45 12.55
C HIS A 191 5.69 26.40 11.54
N LEU A 192 6.92 26.85 11.80
CA LEU A 192 7.69 27.64 10.83
C LEU A 192 8.00 26.85 9.56
N LEU A 193 8.43 25.60 9.69
CA LEU A 193 8.66 24.71 8.55
C LEU A 193 7.37 24.46 7.77
N ALA A 194 6.25 24.25 8.46
CA ALA A 194 4.94 24.07 7.87
C ALA A 194 4.58 25.24 6.93
N ARG A 195 4.80 26.47 7.38
CA ARG A 195 4.60 27.68 6.56
C ARG A 195 5.53 27.73 5.34
N GLN A 196 6.77 27.26 5.47
CA GLN A 196 7.74 27.19 4.37
C GLN A 196 7.37 26.12 3.33
N GLN A 197 6.80 24.99 3.77
CA GLN A 197 6.40 23.88 2.90
C GLN A 197 4.99 24.03 2.31
N ALA A 198 4.10 24.81 2.95
CA ALA A 198 2.66 24.89 2.64
C ALA A 198 2.35 24.94 1.15
N ARG A 199 2.95 25.89 0.42
CA ARG A 199 2.70 26.04 -1.03
C ARG A 199 3.07 24.78 -1.82
N ARG A 200 4.24 24.20 -1.56
CA ARG A 200 4.73 23.00 -2.26
C ARG A 200 3.85 21.78 -1.98
N LEU A 201 3.34 21.66 -0.75
CA LEU A 201 2.45 20.57 -0.36
C LEU A 201 1.07 20.71 -1.00
N ILE A 202 0.49 21.91 -0.99
CA ILE A 202 -0.79 22.20 -1.68
C ILE A 202 -0.67 21.92 -3.18
N GLU A 203 0.41 22.37 -3.83
CA GLU A 203 0.67 22.09 -5.25
C GLU A 203 0.83 20.59 -5.51
N SER A 204 1.49 19.85 -4.61
CA SER A 204 1.63 18.39 -4.70
C SER A 204 0.30 17.65 -4.55
N GLU A 205 -0.58 18.08 -3.65
CA GLU A 205 -1.92 17.50 -3.49
C GLU A 205 -2.81 17.80 -4.70
N LYS A 206 -2.71 19.01 -5.25
CA LYS A 206 -3.39 19.38 -6.49
C LYS A 206 -2.94 18.51 -7.67
N GLU A 207 -1.63 18.33 -7.88
CA GLU A 207 -1.10 17.44 -8.92
C GLU A 207 -1.59 16.00 -8.72
N ALA A 208 -1.71 15.52 -7.47
CA ALA A 208 -2.28 14.20 -7.20
C ALA A 208 -3.76 14.09 -7.64
N ASP A 209 -4.57 15.14 -7.45
CA ASP A 209 -5.96 15.15 -7.91
C ASP A 209 -6.08 15.28 -9.45
N GLU A 210 -5.18 16.03 -10.07
CA GLU A 210 -5.08 16.12 -11.53
C GLU A 210 -4.68 14.76 -12.14
N LEU A 211 -3.70 14.08 -11.56
CA LEU A 211 -3.31 12.71 -11.92
C LEU A 211 -4.48 11.74 -11.77
N ARG A 212 -5.23 11.83 -10.67
CA ARG A 212 -6.44 11.03 -10.44
C ARG A 212 -7.41 11.18 -11.61
N THR A 213 -7.71 12.41 -11.99
CA THR A 213 -8.63 12.75 -13.09
C THR A 213 -8.11 12.24 -14.43
N ALA A 214 -6.83 12.46 -14.73
CA ALA A 214 -6.22 12.05 -15.98
C ALA A 214 -6.22 10.52 -16.15
N LEU A 215 -6.05 9.76 -15.05
CA LEU A 215 -5.96 8.30 -15.09
C LEU A 215 -7.28 7.59 -15.45
N TYR A 216 -8.46 8.17 -15.23
CA TYR A 216 -9.73 7.56 -15.66
C TYR A 216 -10.36 8.20 -16.89
N ASN A 217 -9.91 9.38 -17.34
CA ASN A 217 -10.43 10.11 -18.51
C ASN A 217 -9.66 9.87 -19.84
N ILE A 218 -8.90 8.77 -19.95
CA ILE A 218 -7.99 8.50 -21.10
C ILE A 218 -8.71 8.20 -22.43
N SER A 219 -10.02 7.91 -22.44
CA SER A 219 -10.76 7.57 -23.67
C SER A 219 -11.66 8.72 -24.13
N VAL A 220 -11.54 9.09 -25.41
CA VAL A 220 -12.46 10.01 -26.12
C VAL A 220 -13.88 9.42 -26.24
N ILE A 221 -14.02 8.10 -26.04
CA ILE A 221 -15.29 7.38 -26.06
C ILE A 221 -15.52 6.80 -24.66
N GLY A 222 -16.07 7.61 -23.76
CA GLY A 222 -16.57 7.22 -22.42
C GLY A 222 -15.56 7.21 -21.27
N SER A 223 -16.03 7.51 -20.06
CA SER A 223 -15.28 7.38 -18.78
C SER A 223 -15.11 5.91 -18.39
N ASP A 224 -14.44 5.13 -19.23
CA ASP A 224 -14.33 3.68 -19.11
C ASP A 224 -13.68 3.21 -17.79
N GLY A 225 -13.04 4.10 -17.02
CA GLY A 225 -12.36 3.79 -15.77
C GLY A 225 -13.12 4.08 -14.47
N ASP A 226 -14.25 4.78 -14.51
CA ASP A 226 -15.02 5.08 -13.29
C ASP A 226 -15.81 3.84 -12.85
N TRP A 227 -15.52 3.38 -11.63
CA TRP A 227 -16.17 2.21 -11.05
C TRP A 227 -17.70 2.37 -10.93
N ASN A 228 -18.20 3.59 -10.76
CA ASN A 228 -19.63 3.89 -10.64
C ASN A 228 -20.34 4.11 -11.99
N ALA A 229 -19.61 4.35 -13.08
CA ALA A 229 -20.20 4.79 -14.35
C ALA A 229 -21.07 3.74 -15.05
N ARG A 230 -20.87 2.44 -14.75
CA ARG A 230 -21.60 1.34 -15.40
C ARG A 230 -22.69 0.72 -14.51
N ARG A 231 -23.00 1.31 -13.36
CA ARG A 231 -24.04 0.78 -12.46
C ARG A 231 -25.42 0.97 -13.07
N GLU A 232 -26.21 -0.10 -13.14
CA GLU A 232 -27.63 -0.08 -13.53
C GLU A 232 -28.56 0.38 -12.38
N TRP A 233 -28.00 0.72 -11.21
CA TRP A 233 -28.72 1.11 -10.01
C TRP A 233 -28.17 2.40 -9.41
N ARG A 234 -28.99 3.08 -8.61
CA ARG A 234 -28.65 4.36 -7.96
C ARG A 234 -29.08 4.38 -6.50
N LEU A 235 -28.36 5.12 -5.66
CA LEU A 235 -28.81 5.39 -4.29
C LEU A 235 -29.97 6.41 -4.32
N GLY A 236 -30.95 6.26 -3.42
CA GLY A 236 -32.05 7.23 -3.27
C GLY A 236 -33.43 6.64 -2.95
N LYS A 237 -34.31 7.47 -2.37
CA LYS A 237 -35.68 7.11 -1.97
C LYS A 237 -36.49 6.58 -3.17
N GLY A 238 -36.92 5.32 -3.08
CA GLY A 238 -37.84 4.68 -4.03
C GLY A 238 -37.22 3.79 -5.11
N LYS A 239 -35.88 3.78 -5.29
CA LYS A 239 -35.21 3.02 -6.36
C LYS A 239 -34.63 1.67 -5.93
N LEU A 240 -34.18 1.54 -4.68
CA LEU A 240 -33.70 0.28 -4.10
C LEU A 240 -34.71 -0.23 -3.06
N LYS A 241 -35.57 -1.18 -3.44
CA LYS A 241 -36.49 -1.88 -2.51
C LYS A 241 -35.78 -3.05 -1.85
N LYS A 242 -34.72 -2.79 -1.07
CA LYS A 242 -33.90 -3.80 -0.41
C LYS A 242 -33.86 -3.61 1.12
N PRO A 243 -33.59 -4.68 1.90
CA PRO A 243 -33.34 -4.56 3.35
C PRO A 243 -32.22 -3.56 3.66
N ARG A 244 -32.25 -2.96 4.86
CA ARG A 244 -31.26 -1.94 5.29
C ARG A 244 -29.81 -2.44 5.21
N GLU A 245 -29.57 -3.70 5.53
CA GLU A 245 -28.25 -4.33 5.46
C GLU A 245 -27.72 -4.41 4.02
N GLU A 246 -28.59 -4.70 3.05
CA GLU A 246 -28.23 -4.68 1.63
C GLU A 246 -27.99 -3.24 1.15
N ILE A 247 -28.77 -2.26 1.64
CA ILE A 247 -28.57 -0.83 1.33
C ILE A 247 -27.19 -0.36 1.80
N ALA A 248 -26.73 -0.80 2.99
CA ALA A 248 -25.40 -0.45 3.51
C ALA A 248 -24.28 -0.92 2.57
N LEU A 249 -24.41 -2.11 1.97
CA LEU A 249 -23.46 -2.59 0.96
C LEU A 249 -23.45 -1.71 -0.29
N PHE A 250 -24.62 -1.36 -0.84
CA PHE A 250 -24.70 -0.48 -2.00
C PHE A 250 -24.10 0.90 -1.70
N GLU A 251 -24.38 1.42 -0.52
CA GLU A 251 -23.82 2.68 -0.06
C GLU A 251 -22.30 2.63 0.09
N TYR A 252 -21.77 1.60 0.77
CA TYR A 252 -20.34 1.35 0.88
C TYR A 252 -19.67 1.38 -0.48
N GLN A 253 -20.26 0.70 -1.47
CA GLN A 253 -19.77 0.74 -2.84
C GLN A 253 -19.71 2.19 -3.35
N VAL A 254 -20.84 2.90 -3.39
CA VAL A 254 -20.87 4.26 -3.97
C VAL A 254 -19.88 5.20 -3.29
N LEU A 255 -19.85 5.23 -1.95
CA LEU A 255 -18.95 6.09 -1.20
C LEU A 255 -17.49 5.75 -1.50
N ARG A 256 -17.15 4.46 -1.55
CA ARG A 256 -15.78 4.02 -1.84
C ARG A 256 -15.31 4.45 -3.22
N ALA A 257 -16.15 4.34 -4.24
CA ALA A 257 -15.79 4.87 -5.54
C ALA A 257 -15.77 6.40 -5.59
N ALA A 258 -16.66 7.07 -4.87
CA ALA A 258 -16.64 8.53 -4.81
C ALA A 258 -15.32 9.08 -4.25
N VAL A 259 -14.65 8.37 -3.32
CA VAL A 259 -13.28 8.74 -2.86
C VAL A 259 -12.32 8.96 -4.03
N PHE A 260 -12.35 8.07 -5.03
CA PHE A 260 -11.35 8.01 -6.11
C PHE A 260 -11.82 8.59 -7.45
N TYR A 261 -13.12 8.59 -7.72
CA TYR A 261 -13.65 8.95 -9.04
C TYR A 261 -14.50 10.22 -9.04
N LEU A 262 -15.04 10.65 -7.89
CA LEU A 262 -15.85 11.86 -7.85
C LEU A 262 -14.95 13.12 -7.94
N GLU A 263 -15.21 13.96 -8.94
CA GLU A 263 -14.52 15.24 -9.09
C GLU A 263 -15.10 16.31 -8.16
N GLY A 264 -14.29 17.33 -7.87
CA GLY A 264 -14.70 18.51 -7.11
C GLY A 264 -14.65 18.38 -5.59
N LEU A 265 -14.38 17.19 -5.05
CA LEU A 265 -14.12 17.03 -3.61
C LEU A 265 -12.74 17.58 -3.24
N SER A 266 -12.66 18.28 -2.11
CA SER A 266 -11.38 18.67 -1.50
C SER A 266 -10.59 17.44 -0.99
N PRO A 267 -9.26 17.55 -0.78
CA PRO A 267 -8.47 16.49 -0.16
C PRO A 267 -9.05 16.02 1.19
N GLU A 268 -9.49 16.96 2.03
CA GLU A 268 -10.08 16.71 3.34
C GLU A 268 -11.40 15.94 3.23
N GLN A 269 -12.30 16.36 2.33
CA GLN A 269 -13.56 15.66 2.07
C GLN A 269 -13.33 14.23 1.58
N ARG A 270 -12.35 14.01 0.70
CA ARG A 270 -12.01 12.64 0.24
C ARG A 270 -11.55 11.75 1.39
N LEU A 271 -10.77 12.30 2.33
CA LEU A 271 -10.29 11.54 3.49
C LEU A 271 -11.39 11.27 4.50
N LEU A 272 -12.30 12.21 4.74
CA LEU A 272 -13.51 11.96 5.54
C LEU A 272 -14.42 10.91 4.89
N LEU A 273 -14.56 10.96 3.56
CA LEU A 273 -15.31 9.94 2.84
C LEU A 273 -14.64 8.57 2.95
N ARG A 274 -13.30 8.50 2.94
CA ARG A 274 -12.56 7.26 3.21
C ARG A 274 -12.76 6.76 4.64
N GLU A 275 -12.83 7.66 5.63
CA GLU A 275 -13.23 7.32 7.01
C GLU A 275 -14.63 6.68 7.04
N MET A 276 -15.63 7.28 6.38
CA MET A 276 -16.99 6.72 6.29
C MET A 276 -17.01 5.33 5.65
N VAL A 277 -16.21 5.13 4.60
CA VAL A 277 -16.07 3.82 3.94
C VAL A 277 -15.55 2.78 4.91
N MET A 278 -14.55 3.13 5.75
CA MET A 278 -14.02 2.23 6.78
C MET A 278 -15.06 1.92 7.87
N GLU A 279 -15.87 2.91 8.28
CA GLU A 279 -16.97 2.71 9.23
C GLU A 279 -18.04 1.75 8.69
N LEU A 280 -18.40 1.90 7.40
CA LEU A 280 -19.32 0.99 6.72
C LEU A 280 -18.72 -0.41 6.54
N GLU A 281 -17.45 -0.51 6.17
CA GLU A 281 -16.75 -1.79 6.01
C GLU A 281 -16.77 -2.58 7.32
N ASP A 282 -16.48 -1.90 8.43
CA ASP A 282 -16.55 -2.45 9.79
C ASP A 282 -17.97 -2.92 10.16
N THR A 283 -19.01 -2.28 9.61
CA THR A 283 -20.40 -2.67 9.85
C THR A 283 -20.82 -3.86 8.98
N ILE A 284 -20.31 -3.96 7.75
CA ILE A 284 -20.77 -4.91 6.73
C ILE A 284 -20.01 -6.24 6.78
N PHE A 285 -18.68 -6.21 6.93
CA PHE A 285 -17.82 -7.38 6.68
C PHE A 285 -17.22 -8.01 7.93
N ARG A 286 -17.39 -7.38 9.10
CA ARG A 286 -16.69 -7.76 10.33
C ARG A 286 -17.22 -9.05 10.99
N GLY A 287 -18.34 -9.60 10.52
CA GLY A 287 -18.94 -10.83 11.04
C GLY A 287 -19.25 -10.73 12.54
N ASP A 288 -18.94 -11.77 13.32
CA ASP A 288 -19.17 -11.82 14.77
C ASP A 288 -18.07 -11.14 15.61
N SER A 289 -17.10 -10.47 14.98
CA SER A 289 -15.99 -9.83 15.71
C SER A 289 -16.43 -8.47 16.29
N GLU A 290 -16.02 -8.18 17.53
CA GLU A 290 -16.29 -6.90 18.20
C GLU A 290 -15.82 -5.69 17.33
N PRO A 291 -16.63 -4.61 17.22
CA PRO A 291 -16.25 -3.42 16.48
C PRO A 291 -15.04 -2.72 17.11
N LEU A 292 -14.21 -2.04 16.31
CA LEU A 292 -13.01 -1.35 16.82
C LEU A 292 -13.37 -0.27 17.85
N ALA A 293 -14.56 0.32 17.70
CA ALA A 293 -15.14 1.24 18.67
C ALA A 293 -15.32 0.59 20.06
N ALA A 294 -15.60 -0.71 20.14
CA ALA A 294 -15.70 -1.42 21.42
C ALA A 294 -14.35 -1.53 22.14
N PHE A 295 -13.24 -1.48 21.39
CA PHE A 295 -11.88 -1.40 21.95
C PHE A 295 -11.45 0.05 22.25
N GLY A 296 -12.36 1.02 22.14
CA GLY A 296 -12.11 2.43 22.46
C GLY A 296 -11.38 3.22 21.38
N PHE A 297 -11.16 2.64 20.19
CA PHE A 297 -10.54 3.36 19.08
C PHE A 297 -11.50 4.37 18.46
N ARG A 298 -11.02 5.60 18.26
CA ARG A 298 -11.74 6.69 17.61
C ARG A 298 -10.93 7.24 16.45
N PHE A 299 -11.62 7.62 15.38
CA PHE A 299 -10.99 8.28 14.24
C PHE A 299 -10.54 9.69 14.63
N PHE A 300 -9.30 10.03 14.31
CA PHE A 300 -8.70 11.33 14.59
C PHE A 300 -7.90 11.85 13.39
N SER A 301 -7.50 13.11 13.40
CA SER A 301 -6.77 13.72 12.28
C SER A 301 -5.30 13.26 12.24
N PRO A 302 -4.78 12.77 11.10
CA PRO A 302 -5.42 12.69 9.77
C PRO A 302 -6.55 11.64 9.67
N HIS A 303 -7.70 12.01 9.07
CA HIS A 303 -9.02 11.34 9.22
C HIS A 303 -9.11 9.80 9.22
N THR A 304 -8.19 9.07 8.58
CA THR A 304 -8.22 7.59 8.60
C THR A 304 -7.36 6.97 9.71
N ALA A 305 -6.66 7.80 10.49
CA ALA A 305 -5.94 7.41 11.68
C ALA A 305 -6.92 7.09 12.81
N ARG A 306 -6.58 6.10 13.61
CA ARG A 306 -7.39 5.70 14.77
C ARG A 306 -6.52 5.66 16.01
N ILE A 307 -6.96 6.34 17.06
CA ILE A 307 -6.27 6.40 18.35
C ILE A 307 -7.18 5.93 19.47
N ARG A 308 -6.58 5.50 20.57
CA ARG A 308 -7.28 5.27 21.83
C ARG A 308 -6.97 6.43 22.76
N LEU A 309 -8.02 7.02 23.34
CA LEU A 309 -7.84 7.98 24.41
C LEU A 309 -7.55 7.21 25.72
N PRO A 310 -6.55 7.61 26.52
CA PRO A 310 -6.30 6.99 27.81
C PRO A 310 -7.52 7.13 28.73
N ASP A 311 -7.78 6.12 29.55
CA ASP A 311 -8.88 6.16 30.54
C ASP A 311 -8.62 7.24 31.61
N THR A 312 -7.37 7.69 31.74
CA THR A 312 -6.89 8.77 32.62
C THR A 312 -7.04 10.17 32.00
N ALA A 313 -7.55 10.29 30.77
CA ALA A 313 -7.67 11.58 30.09
C ALA A 313 -8.57 12.55 30.89
N PRO A 314 -8.13 13.81 31.13
CA PRO A 314 -8.91 14.82 31.84
C PRO A 314 -10.28 15.07 31.18
N PRO A 315 -11.33 15.41 31.96
CA PRO A 315 -12.67 15.69 31.42
C PRO A 315 -12.65 16.71 30.27
N ASP A 316 -11.91 17.81 30.42
CA ASP A 316 -11.78 18.85 29.40
C ASP A 316 -11.28 18.30 28.05
N LEU A 317 -10.34 17.34 28.07
CA LEU A 317 -9.85 16.69 26.86
C LEU A 317 -10.91 15.76 26.24
N GLN A 318 -11.67 15.04 27.08
CA GLN A 318 -12.78 14.21 26.61
C GLN A 318 -13.86 15.05 25.95
N ASP A 319 -14.17 16.23 26.52
CA ASP A 319 -15.14 17.18 25.97
C ASP A 319 -14.67 17.74 24.63
N LYS A 320 -13.40 18.15 24.50
CA LYS A 320 -12.81 18.56 23.22
C LYS A 320 -12.93 17.48 22.16
N PHE A 321 -12.63 16.22 22.52
CA PHE A 321 -12.80 15.07 21.61
C PHE A 321 -14.26 14.85 21.21
N ALA A 322 -15.20 15.04 22.13
CA ALA A 322 -16.62 14.91 21.85
C ALA A 322 -17.10 15.98 20.87
N VAL A 323 -16.69 17.25 21.08
CA VAL A 323 -16.96 18.36 20.15
C VAL A 323 -16.38 18.07 18.77
N TYR A 324 -15.08 17.72 18.71
CA TYR A 324 -14.40 17.37 17.47
C TYR A 324 -15.13 16.25 16.70
N THR A 325 -15.57 15.22 17.41
CA THR A 325 -16.28 14.09 16.81
C THR A 325 -17.66 14.52 16.30
N ALA A 326 -18.38 15.35 17.04
CA ALA A 326 -19.70 15.84 16.65
C ALA A 326 -19.64 16.72 15.40
N GLU A 327 -18.75 17.71 15.37
CA GLU A 327 -18.54 18.60 14.22
C GLU A 327 -18.09 17.82 12.99
N LYS A 328 -17.13 16.89 13.15
CA LYS A 328 -16.70 16.02 12.06
C LYS A 328 -17.85 15.17 11.50
N ASN A 329 -18.71 14.63 12.37
CA ASN A 329 -19.86 13.85 11.95
C ASN A 329 -20.91 14.69 11.20
N GLN A 330 -21.06 15.97 11.52
CA GLN A 330 -21.90 16.89 10.78
C GLN A 330 -21.39 17.10 9.36
N ILE A 331 -20.08 17.33 9.18
CA ILE A 331 -19.45 17.45 7.85
C ILE A 331 -19.62 16.15 7.05
N LYS A 332 -19.39 14.98 7.69
CA LYS A 332 -19.62 13.67 7.05
C LYS A 332 -21.07 13.50 6.58
N ALA A 333 -22.04 13.95 7.37
CA ALA A 333 -23.45 13.89 6.99
C ALA A 333 -23.75 14.74 5.76
N GLN A 334 -23.22 15.97 5.68
CA GLN A 334 -23.38 16.84 4.51
C GLN A 334 -22.77 16.22 3.24
N ILE A 335 -21.56 15.66 3.33
CA ILE A 335 -20.91 14.96 2.20
C ILE A 335 -21.75 13.77 1.75
N ARG A 336 -22.27 12.98 2.71
CA ARG A 336 -23.15 11.84 2.45
C ARG A 336 -24.41 12.29 1.71
N ASP A 337 -25.11 13.28 2.25
CA ASP A 337 -26.36 13.78 1.68
C ASP A 337 -26.15 14.30 0.26
N LEU A 338 -25.06 15.06 0.03
CA LEU A 338 -24.67 15.47 -1.31
C LEU A 338 -24.50 14.26 -2.24
N ILE A 339 -23.77 13.22 -1.85
CA ILE A 339 -23.58 12.03 -2.71
C ILE A 339 -24.92 11.36 -3.07
N TYR A 340 -25.88 11.32 -2.13
CA TYR A 340 -27.23 10.85 -2.43
C TYR A 340 -27.97 11.74 -3.43
N GLU A 341 -27.79 13.06 -3.35
CA GLU A 341 -28.37 14.02 -4.30
C GLU A 341 -27.72 13.91 -5.69
N LEU A 342 -26.40 13.70 -5.74
CA LEU A 342 -25.61 13.54 -6.97
C LEU A 342 -26.12 12.40 -7.86
N GLU A 343 -26.74 11.38 -7.27
CA GLU A 343 -27.38 10.28 -8.00
C GLU A 343 -28.60 10.74 -8.83
N ASN A 344 -29.12 11.94 -8.64
CA ASN A 344 -30.18 12.52 -9.49
C ASN A 344 -29.62 13.33 -10.67
N TYR A 345 -28.33 13.69 -10.65
CA TYR A 345 -27.71 14.44 -11.73
C TYR A 345 -27.41 13.52 -12.92
N VAL A 346 -27.59 14.06 -14.13
CA VAL A 346 -27.29 13.37 -15.40
C VAL A 346 -25.92 13.77 -15.94
N LEU A 347 -25.47 15.01 -15.66
CA LEU A 347 -24.24 15.57 -16.19
C LEU A 347 -23.13 15.59 -15.14
N ASP A 348 -21.95 15.10 -15.51
CA ASP A 348 -20.77 15.07 -14.63
C ASP A 348 -20.30 16.47 -14.23
N SER A 349 -20.42 17.45 -15.13
CA SER A 349 -20.08 18.84 -14.84
C SER A 349 -20.95 19.44 -13.73
N SER A 350 -22.22 19.07 -13.66
CA SER A 350 -23.10 19.50 -12.57
C SER A 350 -22.75 18.81 -11.25
N ARG A 351 -22.37 17.53 -11.30
CA ARG A 351 -21.90 16.81 -10.11
C ARG A 351 -20.65 17.45 -9.53
N LYS A 352 -19.67 17.72 -10.39
CA LYS A 352 -18.42 18.41 -10.02
C LYS A 352 -18.68 19.77 -9.38
N LYS A 353 -19.51 20.62 -10.01
CA LYS A 353 -19.83 21.94 -9.48
C LYS A 353 -20.50 21.88 -8.10
N ALA A 354 -21.36 20.90 -7.86
CA ALA A 354 -22.00 20.71 -6.57
C ALA A 354 -20.99 20.28 -5.48
N CYS A 355 -20.05 19.39 -5.82
CA CYS A 355 -18.93 19.05 -4.93
C CYS A 355 -18.04 20.27 -4.63
N GLU A 356 -17.66 21.04 -5.65
CA GLU A 356 -16.83 22.24 -5.49
C GLU A 356 -17.52 23.31 -4.64
N ALA A 357 -18.84 23.47 -4.79
CA ALA A 357 -19.63 24.36 -3.94
C ALA A 357 -19.62 23.91 -2.48
N LEU A 358 -19.90 22.62 -2.20
CA LEU A 358 -19.84 22.10 -0.83
C LEU A 358 -18.42 22.20 -0.24
N ALA A 359 -17.38 21.95 -1.05
CA ALA A 359 -15.99 22.10 -0.62
C ALA A 359 -15.67 23.54 -0.19
N ALA A 360 -16.16 24.53 -0.94
CA ALA A 360 -16.00 25.94 -0.58
C ALA A 360 -16.80 26.31 0.68
N GLU A 361 -18.03 25.79 0.83
CA GLU A 361 -18.86 26.01 2.02
C GLU A 361 -18.22 25.42 3.30
N GLN A 362 -17.62 24.24 3.21
CA GLN A 362 -17.01 23.53 4.34
C GLN A 362 -15.57 23.98 4.66
N ALA A 363 -14.99 24.91 3.90
CA ALA A 363 -13.58 25.30 4.06
C ALA A 363 -13.29 25.82 5.48
N GLU A 364 -14.14 26.73 5.99
CA GLU A 364 -14.01 27.28 7.34
C GLU A 364 -14.24 26.20 8.42
N ASP A 365 -15.18 25.28 8.20
CA ASP A 365 -15.43 24.16 9.13
C ASP A 365 -14.21 23.23 9.23
N PHE A 366 -13.51 22.97 8.13
CA PHE A 366 -12.27 22.19 8.14
C PHE A 366 -11.12 22.92 8.84
N GLU A 367 -11.01 24.24 8.68
CA GLU A 367 -10.03 25.05 9.42
C GLU A 367 -10.29 25.00 10.92
N ALA A 368 -11.56 25.13 11.34
CA ALA A 368 -11.97 25.02 12.73
C ALA A 368 -11.68 23.62 13.31
N LEU A 369 -12.01 22.55 12.58
CA LEU A 369 -11.67 21.18 12.98
C LEU A 369 -10.16 20.95 13.08
N ALA A 370 -9.37 21.55 12.19
CA ALA A 370 -7.92 21.45 12.23
C ALA A 370 -7.34 22.15 13.47
N ALA A 371 -7.86 23.33 13.81
CA ALA A 371 -7.49 24.05 15.04
C ALA A 371 -7.88 23.27 16.31
N LEU A 372 -9.10 22.73 16.36
CA LEU A 372 -9.54 21.90 17.50
C LEU A 372 -8.72 20.62 17.63
N ALA A 373 -8.37 19.97 16.51
CA ALA A 373 -7.46 18.83 16.53
C ALA A 373 -6.07 19.21 17.04
N GLU A 374 -5.61 20.43 16.79
CA GLU A 374 -4.33 20.93 17.29
C GLU A 374 -4.33 21.15 18.80
N ASP A 375 -5.39 21.78 19.33
CA ASP A 375 -5.59 21.94 20.77
C ASP A 375 -5.62 20.59 21.49
N ILE A 376 -6.31 19.61 20.90
CA ILE A 376 -6.34 18.23 21.39
C ILE A 376 -4.93 17.62 21.43
N ARG A 377 -4.09 17.83 20.41
CA ARG A 377 -2.71 17.31 20.40
C ARG A 377 -1.84 17.94 21.47
N HIS A 378 -1.99 19.24 21.70
CA HIS A 378 -1.28 19.92 22.79
C HIS A 378 -1.65 19.31 24.15
N ASP A 379 -2.92 19.01 24.38
CA ASP A 379 -3.35 18.36 25.63
C ASP A 379 -2.87 16.90 25.72
N LEU A 380 -2.92 16.14 24.62
CA LEU A 380 -2.40 14.76 24.57
C LEU A 380 -0.89 14.71 24.81
N ALA A 381 -0.12 15.67 24.29
CA ALA A 381 1.33 15.73 24.45
C ALA A 381 1.77 15.97 25.90
N ARG A 382 0.86 16.44 26.77
CA ARG A 382 1.11 16.63 28.21
C ARG A 382 0.84 15.38 29.04
N LEU A 383 0.19 14.37 28.46
CA LEU A 383 -0.13 13.13 29.17
C LEU A 383 1.06 12.15 29.13
N PRO A 384 1.43 11.55 30.28
CA PRO A 384 2.57 10.65 30.36
C PRO A 384 2.39 9.35 29.57
N GLU A 385 1.15 8.91 29.31
CA GLU A 385 0.84 7.69 28.57
C GLU A 385 1.19 7.79 27.07
N PHE A 386 1.38 9.00 26.54
CA PHE A 386 1.80 9.23 25.15
C PHE A 386 3.31 9.39 25.01
N VAL A 387 4.08 8.47 25.63
CA VAL A 387 5.52 8.36 25.35
C VAL A 387 5.70 8.01 23.88
N ARG A 388 6.43 8.86 23.17
CA ARG A 388 6.64 8.70 21.73
C ARG A 388 7.73 7.69 21.44
N THR A 389 7.50 6.90 20.41
CA THR A 389 8.53 6.07 19.79
C THR A 389 9.68 6.99 19.33
N PRO A 390 10.93 6.78 19.75
CA PRO A 390 12.03 7.61 19.26
C PRO A 390 12.25 7.34 17.77
N MET A 391 12.59 8.39 17.02
CA MET A 391 13.00 8.22 15.62
C MET A 391 14.24 7.32 15.57
N PRO A 392 14.25 6.26 14.73
CA PRO A 392 15.44 5.45 14.55
C PRO A 392 16.59 6.30 14.01
N LYS A 393 17.76 6.21 14.64
CA LYS A 393 18.97 6.95 14.20
C LYS A 393 19.20 6.73 12.70
N PRO A 394 19.41 7.79 11.89
CA PRO A 394 19.70 7.63 10.47
C PRO A 394 20.98 6.81 10.29
N LEU A 395 21.00 5.96 9.27
CA LEU A 395 22.20 5.22 8.91
C LEU A 395 23.13 6.14 8.10
N PRO A 396 24.46 5.92 8.15
CA PRO A 396 25.38 6.59 7.24
C PRO A 396 24.95 6.37 5.78
N ALA A 397 25.05 7.42 4.97
CA ALA A 397 24.65 7.43 3.56
C ALA A 397 25.22 6.26 2.76
N GLU A 398 26.49 5.94 3.00
CA GLU A 398 27.21 4.85 2.35
C GLU A 398 26.62 3.49 2.72
N LEU A 399 26.22 3.33 3.98
CA LEU A 399 25.61 2.09 4.47
C LEU A 399 24.21 1.88 3.90
N GLU A 400 23.38 2.94 3.84
CA GLU A 400 22.07 2.88 3.19
C GLU A 400 22.18 2.50 1.71
N PHE A 401 23.17 3.07 1.02
CA PHE A 401 23.45 2.76 -0.37
C PHE A 401 23.83 1.27 -0.53
N LEU A 402 24.72 0.75 0.32
CA LEU A 402 25.11 -0.66 0.31
C LEU A 402 23.94 -1.60 0.61
N ILE A 403 23.12 -1.32 1.64
CA ILE A 403 21.91 -2.10 1.95
C ILE A 403 20.96 -2.12 0.75
N SER A 404 20.76 -0.97 0.11
CA SER A 404 19.89 -0.84 -1.06
C SER A 404 20.44 -1.61 -2.26
N LYS A 405 21.74 -1.53 -2.52
CA LYS A 405 22.43 -2.29 -3.57
C LYS A 405 22.28 -3.79 -3.34
N PHE A 406 22.64 -4.27 -2.15
CA PHE A 406 22.51 -5.67 -1.74
C PHE A 406 21.07 -6.18 -1.95
N THR A 407 20.08 -5.42 -1.46
CA THR A 407 18.67 -5.82 -1.57
C THR A 407 18.22 -5.93 -3.04
N ARG A 408 18.62 -4.97 -3.89
CA ARG A 408 18.31 -5.01 -5.34
C ARG A 408 18.95 -6.20 -6.04
N GLU A 409 20.22 -6.47 -5.76
CA GLU A 409 20.95 -7.59 -6.36
C GLU A 409 20.41 -8.94 -5.91
N LYS A 410 20.13 -9.09 -4.61
CA LYS A 410 19.43 -10.26 -4.05
C LYS A 410 18.09 -10.49 -4.74
N GLN A 411 17.26 -9.46 -4.85
CA GLN A 411 15.96 -9.55 -5.51
C GLN A 411 16.09 -9.91 -7.00
N ARG A 412 17.08 -9.35 -7.72
CA ARG A 412 17.35 -9.68 -9.12
C ARG A 412 17.67 -11.16 -9.28
N LEU A 413 18.54 -11.71 -8.43
CA LEU A 413 18.90 -13.14 -8.44
C LEU A 413 17.70 -14.03 -8.14
N GLN A 414 16.91 -13.69 -7.11
CA GLN A 414 15.69 -14.43 -6.77
C GLN A 414 14.67 -14.42 -7.93
N ASN A 415 14.45 -13.26 -8.55
CA ASN A 415 13.55 -13.13 -9.69
C ASN A 415 14.05 -13.91 -10.92
N GLY A 416 15.36 -13.94 -11.14
CA GLY A 416 16.01 -14.76 -12.16
C GLY A 416 15.71 -16.26 -11.97
N TYR A 417 15.84 -16.75 -10.74
CA TYR A 417 15.52 -18.12 -10.39
C TYR A 417 14.02 -18.45 -10.56
N ILE A 418 13.13 -17.60 -10.02
CA ILE A 418 11.68 -17.77 -10.15
C ILE A 418 11.24 -17.80 -11.62
N ARG A 419 11.85 -16.96 -12.48
CA ARG A 419 11.59 -16.96 -13.92
C ARG A 419 11.97 -18.30 -14.55
N LYS A 420 13.13 -18.86 -14.21
CA LYS A 420 13.56 -20.18 -14.71
C LYS A 420 12.63 -21.31 -14.23
N LEU A 421 12.21 -21.30 -12.96
CA LEU A 421 11.20 -22.24 -12.45
C LEU A 421 9.85 -22.13 -13.19
N ARG A 422 9.41 -20.92 -13.51
CA ARG A 422 8.18 -20.69 -14.28
C ARG A 422 8.27 -21.26 -15.70
N ILE A 423 9.43 -21.12 -16.36
CA ILE A 423 9.70 -21.70 -17.68
C ILE A 423 9.69 -23.23 -17.60
N LEU A 424 10.35 -23.81 -16.59
CA LEU A 424 10.37 -25.27 -16.37
C LEU A 424 8.95 -25.83 -16.25
N ARG A 425 8.10 -25.19 -15.41
CA ARG A 425 6.70 -25.58 -15.23
C ARG A 425 5.86 -25.43 -16.50
N ARG A 426 6.05 -24.33 -17.24
CA ARG A 426 5.33 -24.10 -18.50
C ARG A 426 5.65 -25.17 -19.55
N ASN A 427 6.92 -25.61 -19.61
CA ASN A 427 7.37 -26.63 -20.55
C ASN A 427 6.99 -28.06 -20.12
N ASN A 428 6.50 -28.23 -18.89
CA ASN A 428 6.11 -29.53 -18.32
C ASN A 428 4.74 -29.43 -17.65
N PRO A 429 3.65 -29.26 -18.43
CA PRO A 429 2.32 -29.12 -17.86
C PRO A 429 1.92 -30.37 -17.06
N PRO A 430 1.09 -30.22 -16.01
CA PRO A 430 0.59 -31.37 -15.26
C PRO A 430 -0.20 -32.31 -16.18
N PRO A 431 -0.18 -33.63 -15.91
CA PRO A 431 -0.98 -34.58 -16.66
C PRO A 431 -2.47 -34.27 -16.48
N ARG A 432 -3.30 -34.65 -17.47
CA ARG A 432 -4.75 -34.44 -17.43
C ARG A 432 -5.37 -35.07 -16.17
N PRO A 433 -6.50 -34.55 -15.66
CA PRO A 433 -7.17 -35.10 -14.47
C PRO A 433 -7.45 -36.61 -14.54
N GLU A 434 -7.65 -37.12 -15.76
CA GLU A 434 -7.93 -38.53 -16.09
C GLU A 434 -6.71 -39.46 -15.95
N ALA A 435 -5.48 -38.92 -15.86
CA ALA A 435 -4.25 -39.70 -15.93
C ALA A 435 -3.92 -40.54 -14.68
N GLY A 436 -4.89 -40.86 -13.82
CA GLY A 436 -4.67 -41.65 -12.61
C GLY A 436 -3.80 -40.94 -11.56
N ALA A 437 -3.57 -41.59 -10.42
CA ALA A 437 -2.73 -41.06 -9.35
C ALA A 437 -1.23 -41.25 -9.64
N GLU A 438 -0.87 -42.36 -10.27
CA GLU A 438 0.51 -42.73 -10.58
C GLU A 438 1.18 -41.76 -11.56
N ALA A 439 0.50 -41.37 -12.66
CA ALA A 439 1.07 -40.41 -13.60
C ALA A 439 1.26 -39.02 -12.97
N ARG A 440 0.40 -38.64 -12.01
CA ARG A 440 0.55 -37.40 -11.24
C ARG A 440 1.75 -37.47 -10.31
N ALA A 441 1.95 -38.59 -9.61
CA ALA A 441 3.11 -38.81 -8.75
C ALA A 441 4.42 -38.80 -9.56
N ALA A 442 4.48 -39.53 -10.67
CA ALA A 442 5.65 -39.55 -11.57
C ALA A 442 5.95 -38.17 -12.16
N TRP A 443 4.91 -37.40 -12.53
CA TRP A 443 5.09 -36.01 -12.95
C TRP A 443 5.66 -35.13 -11.83
N GLN A 444 5.15 -35.25 -10.60
CA GLN A 444 5.63 -34.48 -9.45
C GLN A 444 7.11 -34.77 -9.15
N GLU A 445 7.50 -36.04 -9.14
CA GLU A 445 8.89 -36.46 -8.91
C GLU A 445 9.82 -35.92 -9.99
N ARG A 446 9.46 -36.05 -11.27
CA ARG A 446 10.24 -35.51 -12.39
C ARG A 446 10.40 -33.99 -12.32
N ILE A 447 9.34 -33.26 -11.95
CA ILE A 447 9.41 -31.81 -11.76
C ILE A 447 10.32 -31.45 -10.58
N ALA A 448 10.25 -32.20 -9.48
CA ALA A 448 11.09 -31.98 -8.31
C ALA A 448 12.57 -32.16 -8.65
N GLN A 449 12.94 -33.27 -9.30
CA GLN A 449 14.32 -33.53 -9.75
C GLN A 449 14.81 -32.47 -10.73
N ALA A 450 13.98 -32.08 -11.71
CA ALA A 450 14.35 -31.04 -12.66
C ALA A 450 14.50 -29.65 -12.00
N ALA A 451 13.70 -29.35 -10.98
CA ALA A 451 13.81 -28.11 -10.21
C ALA A 451 15.08 -28.11 -9.34
N GLU A 452 15.46 -29.25 -8.75
CA GLU A 452 16.69 -29.40 -7.98
C GLU A 452 17.93 -29.20 -8.87
N GLN A 453 17.99 -29.88 -10.01
CA GLN A 453 19.07 -29.71 -10.99
C GLN A 453 19.16 -28.27 -11.48
N LEU A 454 18.01 -27.65 -11.82
CA LEU A 454 17.95 -26.24 -12.21
C LEU A 454 18.48 -25.32 -11.10
N GLY A 455 18.19 -25.64 -9.83
CA GLY A 455 18.72 -24.93 -8.67
C GLY A 455 20.23 -25.03 -8.56
N ALA A 456 20.79 -26.24 -8.73
CA ALA A 456 22.23 -26.46 -8.71
C ALA A 456 22.95 -25.75 -9.88
N ASP A 457 22.38 -25.82 -11.08
CA ASP A 457 22.89 -25.16 -12.28
C ASP A 457 22.86 -23.63 -12.12
N TYR A 458 21.74 -23.10 -11.62
CA TYR A 458 21.60 -21.67 -11.39
C TYR A 458 22.60 -21.17 -10.34
N LYS A 459 22.81 -21.91 -9.25
CA LYS A 459 23.81 -21.57 -8.23
C LYS A 459 25.22 -21.52 -8.81
N ARG A 460 25.59 -22.46 -9.68
CA ARG A 460 26.89 -22.45 -10.37
C ARG A 460 27.03 -21.26 -11.32
N GLU A 461 25.97 -20.96 -12.07
CA GLU A 461 25.92 -19.81 -12.99
C GLU A 461 26.15 -18.48 -12.28
N VAL A 462 25.55 -18.29 -11.10
CA VAL A 462 25.60 -17.02 -10.34
C VAL A 462 26.57 -17.04 -9.14
N ALA A 463 27.47 -18.02 -9.07
CA ALA A 463 28.36 -18.22 -7.91
C ALA A 463 29.31 -17.03 -7.65
N GLY A 464 29.71 -16.30 -8.70
CA GLY A 464 30.49 -15.07 -8.57
C GLY A 464 29.69 -13.97 -7.86
N GLU A 465 28.50 -13.68 -8.38
CA GLU A 465 27.58 -12.67 -7.84
C GLU A 465 27.18 -12.98 -6.38
N LEU A 466 26.98 -14.26 -6.05
CA LEU A 466 26.68 -14.68 -4.67
C LEU A 466 27.85 -14.45 -3.71
N ARG A 467 29.11 -14.61 -4.15
CA ARG A 467 30.29 -14.31 -3.33
C ARG A 467 30.44 -12.81 -3.09
N GLU A 468 30.18 -11.99 -4.09
CA GLU A 468 30.16 -10.52 -3.94
C GLU A 468 29.05 -10.09 -2.97
N LEU A 469 27.85 -10.65 -3.12
CA LEU A 469 26.72 -10.38 -2.24
C LEU A 469 27.03 -10.76 -0.78
N SER A 470 27.76 -11.86 -0.55
CA SER A 470 28.22 -12.27 0.78
C SER A 470 29.21 -11.27 1.39
N ARG A 471 30.16 -10.75 0.60
CA ARG A 471 31.11 -9.74 1.08
C ARG A 471 30.43 -8.41 1.41
N ASP A 472 29.51 -7.98 0.55
CA ASP A 472 28.71 -6.77 0.79
C ASP A 472 27.91 -6.91 2.10
N LEU A 473 27.36 -8.11 2.37
CA LEU A 473 26.64 -8.40 3.60
C LEU A 473 27.52 -8.31 4.85
N ASP A 474 28.73 -8.83 4.81
CA ASP A 474 29.68 -8.75 5.95
C ASP A 474 30.04 -7.28 6.24
N VAL A 475 30.26 -6.47 5.20
CA VAL A 475 30.53 -5.03 5.32
C VAL A 475 29.30 -4.29 5.88
N ILE A 476 28.10 -4.63 5.42
CA ILE A 476 26.85 -4.07 5.91
C ILE A 476 26.66 -4.40 7.38
N ALA A 477 26.83 -5.65 7.79
CA ALA A 477 26.65 -6.09 9.16
C ALA A 477 27.59 -5.34 10.12
N ALA A 478 28.90 -5.29 9.80
CA ALA A 478 29.88 -4.51 10.57
C ALA A 478 29.61 -2.99 10.53
N GLY A 479 28.98 -2.48 9.47
CA GLY A 479 28.54 -1.09 9.37
C GLY A 479 27.37 -0.78 10.31
N ILE A 480 26.38 -1.68 10.37
CA ILE A 480 25.21 -1.55 11.24
C ILE A 480 25.64 -1.56 12.71
N GLU A 481 26.44 -2.54 13.13
CA GLU A 481 26.92 -2.64 14.51
C GLU A 481 27.62 -1.36 14.96
N ARG A 482 28.47 -0.78 14.11
CA ARG A 482 29.16 0.49 14.40
C ARG A 482 28.20 1.69 14.48
N ALA A 483 27.15 1.71 13.67
CA ALA A 483 26.21 2.82 13.60
C ALA A 483 25.17 2.78 14.74
N THR A 484 24.70 1.60 15.10
CA THR A 484 23.61 1.42 16.08
C THR A 484 24.10 1.05 17.47
N GLY A 485 25.29 0.42 17.57
CA GLY A 485 25.78 -0.18 18.81
C GLY A 485 25.06 -1.47 19.18
N GLU A 486 24.16 -1.98 18.33
CA GLU A 486 23.51 -3.29 18.52
C GLU A 486 24.46 -4.37 17.97
N PRO A 487 25.03 -5.25 18.81
CA PRO A 487 25.81 -6.37 18.31
C PRO A 487 24.92 -7.35 17.55
N LEU A 488 25.48 -8.07 16.58
CA LEU A 488 24.86 -9.27 16.02
C LEU A 488 24.64 -10.27 17.16
N GLU A 489 23.42 -10.36 17.72
CA GLU A 489 23.17 -11.33 18.80
C GLU A 489 23.50 -12.75 18.32
N GLU A 490 24.24 -13.51 19.13
CA GLU A 490 24.52 -14.93 18.94
C GLU A 490 23.22 -15.74 19.06
N GLY A 491 22.40 -15.73 18.01
CA GLY A 491 21.08 -16.36 18.05
C GLY A 491 20.14 -15.96 16.92
N PHE A 492 20.38 -14.83 16.25
CA PHE A 492 19.59 -14.41 15.10
C PHE A 492 19.85 -15.31 13.88
N GLY A 493 19.01 -16.33 13.72
CA GLY A 493 18.75 -16.98 12.44
C GLY A 493 19.95 -17.56 11.69
N SER A 494 21.05 -17.99 12.32
CA SER A 494 22.14 -18.77 11.70
C SER A 494 22.83 -18.21 10.43
N SER A 495 22.52 -16.99 9.96
CA SER A 495 23.20 -16.29 8.86
C SER A 495 23.03 -14.76 8.94
N ALA A 496 24.05 -14.00 8.49
CA ALA A 496 24.04 -12.53 8.41
C ALA A 496 22.87 -11.97 7.57
N ASP A 497 22.31 -12.77 6.65
CA ASP A 497 21.18 -12.39 5.80
C ASP A 497 19.86 -12.36 6.58
N SER A 498 19.70 -13.28 7.54
CA SER A 498 18.57 -13.28 8.46
C SER A 498 18.62 -12.03 9.34
N PHE A 499 19.80 -11.72 9.88
CA PHE A 499 20.02 -10.50 10.66
C PHE A 499 19.66 -9.25 9.84
N LEU A 500 20.19 -9.09 8.63
CA LEU A 500 19.90 -7.89 7.83
C LEU A 500 18.41 -7.77 7.51
N THR A 501 17.75 -8.89 7.20
CA THR A 501 16.30 -8.91 6.94
C THR A 501 15.51 -8.47 8.17
N GLU A 502 15.86 -8.99 9.34
CA GLU A 502 15.22 -8.65 10.61
C GLU A 502 15.52 -7.23 11.06
N PHE A 503 16.77 -6.78 10.93
CA PHE A 503 17.19 -5.41 11.20
C PHE A 503 16.40 -4.41 10.34
N VAL A 504 16.32 -4.64 9.02
CA VAL A 504 15.55 -3.78 8.11
C VAL A 504 14.07 -3.81 8.48
N ALA A 505 13.50 -4.96 8.83
CA ALA A 505 12.11 -5.08 9.26
C ALA A 505 11.83 -4.33 10.58
N LYS A 506 12.66 -4.53 11.61
CA LYS A 506 12.57 -3.86 12.92
C LYS A 506 12.72 -2.36 12.77
N ARG A 507 13.72 -1.91 12.01
CA ARG A 507 13.94 -0.49 11.72
C ARG A 507 12.73 0.11 11.02
N ARG A 508 12.23 -0.54 9.97
CA ARG A 508 11.05 -0.08 9.22
C ARG A 508 9.80 -0.02 10.10
N ALA A 509 9.59 -0.99 10.98
CA ALA A 509 8.48 -1.00 11.93
C ALA A 509 8.59 0.17 12.93
N ALA A 510 9.79 0.44 13.44
CA ALA A 510 10.03 1.59 14.32
C ALA A 510 9.83 2.93 13.59
N GLU A 511 10.30 3.04 12.34
CA GLU A 511 10.09 4.22 11.51
C GLU A 511 8.61 4.45 11.19
N SER A 512 7.87 3.39 10.84
CA SER A 512 6.43 3.52 10.53
C SER A 512 5.61 3.86 11.78
N ALA A 513 5.93 3.29 12.94
CA ALA A 513 5.34 3.65 14.22
C ALA A 513 5.63 5.13 14.55
N PHE A 514 6.89 5.56 14.46
CA PHE A 514 7.28 6.95 14.69
C PHE A 514 6.53 7.92 13.77
N TYR A 515 6.45 7.64 12.47
CA TYR A 515 5.74 8.52 11.52
C TYR A 515 4.23 8.56 11.77
N TYR A 516 3.63 7.42 12.12
CA TYR A 516 2.21 7.37 12.45
C TYR A 516 1.92 8.22 13.70
N GLU A 517 2.65 7.96 14.79
CA GLU A 517 2.50 8.70 16.05
C GLU A 517 2.76 10.20 15.85
N THR A 518 3.82 10.56 15.13
CA THR A 518 4.16 11.96 14.86
C THR A 518 3.07 12.64 14.04
N ALA A 519 2.60 12.03 12.95
CA ALA A 519 1.54 12.61 12.13
C ALA A 519 0.26 12.90 12.93
N VAL A 520 -0.05 12.04 13.89
CA VAL A 520 -1.30 12.07 14.66
C VAL A 520 -1.18 12.93 15.92
N LEU A 521 -0.06 12.88 16.62
CA LEU A 521 0.11 13.41 17.98
C LEU A 521 1.09 14.59 18.08
N GLU A 522 1.98 14.82 17.12
CA GLU A 522 2.96 15.92 17.20
C GLU A 522 2.28 17.27 16.95
N PRO A 523 2.33 18.23 17.88
CA PRO A 523 1.87 19.60 17.62
C PRO A 523 2.82 20.37 16.69
N GLY A 524 2.30 21.38 15.99
CA GLY A 524 3.04 22.28 15.11
C GLY A 524 3.05 21.88 13.63
N LEU A 525 2.57 20.69 13.27
CA LEU A 525 2.50 20.24 11.87
C LEU A 525 1.23 20.75 11.18
N SER A 526 1.34 21.21 9.92
CA SER A 526 0.15 21.53 9.11
C SER A 526 -0.65 20.28 8.73
N PRO A 527 -1.94 20.41 8.36
CA PRO A 527 -2.73 19.29 7.86
C PRO A 527 -2.05 18.51 6.72
N GLU A 528 -1.40 19.20 5.78
CA GLU A 528 -0.69 18.59 4.65
C GLU A 528 0.55 17.81 5.11
N GLN A 529 1.35 18.36 6.04
CA GLN A 529 2.51 17.66 6.60
C GLN A 529 2.09 16.40 7.36
N ARG A 530 0.97 16.45 8.08
CA ARG A 530 0.42 15.29 8.77
C ARG A 530 -0.01 14.22 7.77
N ARG A 531 -0.70 14.59 6.69
CA ARG A 531 -1.06 13.67 5.60
C ARG A 531 0.17 13.06 4.93
N LEU A 532 1.21 13.87 4.71
CA LEU A 532 2.49 13.44 4.17
C LEU A 532 3.17 12.37 5.04
N LEU A 533 3.35 12.65 6.34
CA LEU A 533 3.95 11.68 7.29
C LEU A 533 3.10 10.45 7.47
N TYR A 534 1.78 10.62 7.58
CA TYR A 534 0.85 9.50 7.73
C TYR A 534 0.86 8.60 6.50
N ALA A 535 0.90 9.18 5.30
CA ALA A 535 1.06 8.42 4.07
C ALA A 535 2.38 7.63 4.04
N ALA A 536 3.47 8.24 4.49
CA ALA A 536 4.76 7.57 4.62
C ALA A 536 4.75 6.42 5.64
N ALA A 537 4.06 6.59 6.76
CA ALA A 537 3.86 5.54 7.76
C ALA A 537 3.16 4.33 7.15
N ILE A 538 2.04 4.54 6.43
CA ILE A 538 1.26 3.47 5.79
C ILE A 538 2.07 2.77 4.69
N GLU A 539 2.80 3.52 3.86
CA GLU A 539 3.69 2.93 2.84
C GLU A 539 4.74 2.01 3.49
N ARG A 540 5.35 2.45 4.60
CA ARG A 540 6.36 1.66 5.33
C ARG A 540 5.80 0.47 6.08
N MET A 541 4.50 0.43 6.39
CA MET A 541 3.87 -0.74 7.00
C MET A 541 3.78 -1.93 6.05
N GLU A 542 3.93 -1.73 4.73
CA GLU A 542 3.81 -2.78 3.70
C GLU A 542 2.55 -3.63 3.89
N LEU A 543 1.43 -2.96 4.17
CA LEU A 543 0.15 -3.61 4.39
C LEU A 543 -0.19 -4.53 3.21
N PRO A 544 -0.73 -5.74 3.47
CA PRO A 544 -1.07 -6.67 2.41
C PRO A 544 -2.09 -6.02 1.47
N LEU A 545 -1.76 -5.98 0.18
CA LEU A 545 -2.63 -5.38 -0.84
C LEU A 545 -3.92 -6.20 -0.95
N PRO A 546 -5.12 -5.58 -0.82
CA PRO A 546 -6.39 -6.26 -0.99
C PRO A 546 -6.53 -6.95 -2.35
N GLY A 547 -7.45 -7.90 -2.46
CA GLY A 547 -7.78 -8.54 -3.73
C GLY A 547 -8.47 -7.56 -4.69
N ALA A 548 -8.47 -7.91 -5.98
CA ALA A 548 -9.20 -7.13 -6.99
C ALA A 548 -10.71 -7.23 -6.76
N GLU A 549 -11.39 -6.11 -6.96
CA GLU A 549 -12.84 -6.04 -6.99
C GLU A 549 -13.31 -5.82 -8.42
N LEU A 550 -14.44 -6.45 -8.76
CA LEU A 550 -15.06 -6.23 -10.06
C LEU A 550 -15.88 -4.93 -10.05
N GLN A 551 -15.90 -4.26 -11.18
CA GLN A 551 -16.74 -3.08 -11.39
C GLN A 551 -18.21 -3.39 -11.08
N ALA A 552 -18.83 -2.51 -10.29
CA ALA A 552 -20.25 -2.62 -9.99
C ALA A 552 -21.06 -2.41 -11.28
N TYR A 553 -21.78 -3.44 -11.72
CA TYR A 553 -22.55 -3.41 -12.97
C TYR A 553 -24.04 -3.62 -12.70
N ARG A 554 -24.43 -4.81 -12.22
CA ARG A 554 -25.82 -5.15 -11.87
C ARG A 554 -26.04 -5.23 -10.36
N ILE A 555 -27.30 -5.09 -9.94
CA ILE A 555 -27.73 -5.41 -8.58
C ILE A 555 -27.44 -6.90 -8.34
N PRO A 556 -26.58 -7.29 -7.38
CA PRO A 556 -26.42 -8.69 -7.02
C PRO A 556 -27.79 -9.26 -6.58
N GLY A 557 -28.18 -10.42 -7.12
CA GLY A 557 -29.46 -11.05 -6.77
C GLY A 557 -29.58 -11.28 -5.25
N THR A 558 -28.46 -11.61 -4.62
CA THR A 558 -28.27 -11.78 -3.18
C THR A 558 -26.91 -11.23 -2.71
N LEU A 559 -26.74 -11.04 -1.39
CA LEU A 559 -25.43 -10.74 -0.76
C LEU A 559 -24.34 -11.78 -1.07
N LEU A 560 -24.73 -13.02 -1.41
CA LEU A 560 -23.83 -14.11 -1.80
C LEU A 560 -23.30 -13.97 -3.23
N ASP A 561 -23.99 -13.19 -4.09
CA ASP A 561 -23.59 -12.94 -5.47
C ASP A 561 -22.68 -11.71 -5.60
N SER A 562 -22.40 -11.02 -4.49
CA SER A 562 -21.51 -9.87 -4.47
C SER A 562 -20.06 -10.34 -4.66
N PRO A 563 -19.29 -9.76 -5.60
CA PRO A 563 -17.88 -10.11 -5.82
C PRO A 563 -16.94 -9.70 -4.66
N LEU A 564 -17.50 -9.18 -3.55
CA LEU A 564 -16.78 -8.66 -2.38
C LEU A 564 -16.63 -9.68 -1.23
N ARG A 565 -17.08 -10.93 -1.40
CA ARG A 565 -16.88 -12.01 -0.42
C ARG A 565 -15.70 -12.92 -0.74
#